data_AF-A0A1I1E1K9-F1
#
_entry.id   AF-A0A1I1E1K9-F1
#
_cell.length_a   1.000
_cell.length_b   1.000
_cell.length_c   1.000
_cell.angle_alpha   90.00
_cell.angle_beta   90.00
_cell.angle_gamma   90.00
#
_symmetry.space_group_name_H-M   'P 1'
#
loop_
_entity.id
_entity.type
_entity.pdbx_description
1 polymer ?
#
loop_
_entity_poly.entity_id
_entity_poly.type
_entity_poly.pdbx_seq_one_letter_code
_entity_poly.pdbx_strand_id
1 'polypeptide(L)'
;MTKTEAQEVLSFHSCRNTNVNDPRWEYGFVGRLRPSSGELNEDNFIQIMESIRILKHDLSAETIDKNLVYDIISIIRLTRTWCVSPGGLNNNLTDHDQDKLLTWVGIIEKTLFYLLDGADEEIAFQDYECYLQDSSDQLLKAELLRVI
;
A
#
# COMPACT_ATOMS: atom_id res chain seq x y z
N MET A 1 4.39 -13.76 -6.80
CA MET A 1 2.98 -13.48 -6.51
C MET A 1 2.23 -13.40 -7.83
N THR A 2 1.17 -14.18 -7.97
CA THR A 2 0.25 -14.12 -9.12
C THR A 2 -0.67 -12.90 -9.04
N LYS A 3 -1.36 -12.56 -10.14
CA LYS A 3 -2.36 -11.47 -10.15
C LYS A 3 -3.46 -11.65 -9.09
N THR A 4 -3.99 -12.87 -8.95
CA THR A 4 -5.05 -13.17 -7.97
C THR A 4 -4.54 -12.98 -6.54
N GLU A 5 -3.32 -13.41 -6.26
CA GLU A 5 -2.68 -13.20 -4.95
C GLU A 5 -2.47 -11.71 -4.67
N ALA A 6 -2.04 -10.92 -5.66
CA ALA A 6 -1.88 -9.47 -5.52
C ALA A 6 -3.21 -8.76 -5.19
N GLN A 7 -4.31 -9.16 -5.84
CA GLN A 7 -5.65 -8.64 -5.53
C GLN A 7 -6.09 -9.03 -4.11
N GLU A 8 -5.83 -10.28 -3.69
CA GLU A 8 -6.14 -10.74 -2.34
C GLU A 8 -5.33 -9.94 -1.30
N VAL A 9 -4.04 -9.77 -1.50
CA VAL A 9 -3.14 -8.99 -0.64
C VAL A 9 -3.67 -7.57 -0.46
N LEU A 10 -3.95 -6.86 -1.56
CA LEU A 10 -4.50 -5.50 -1.49
C LEU A 10 -5.81 -5.44 -0.69
N SER A 11 -6.70 -6.43 -0.86
CA SER A 11 -7.97 -6.48 -0.14
C SER A 11 -7.81 -6.63 1.38
N PHE A 12 -6.73 -7.26 1.86
CA PHE A 12 -6.41 -7.33 3.28
C PHE A 12 -5.85 -6.01 3.80
N HIS A 13 -4.92 -5.40 3.07
CA HIS A 13 -4.35 -4.10 3.46
C HIS A 13 -5.38 -2.97 3.47
N SER A 14 -6.43 -3.07 2.65
CA SER A 14 -7.50 -2.07 2.52
C SER A 14 -8.67 -2.23 3.49
N CYS A 15 -8.69 -3.31 4.28
CA CYS A 15 -9.85 -3.73 5.08
C CYS A 15 -11.12 -3.99 4.24
N ARG A 16 -11.00 -4.48 2.99
CA ARG A 16 -12.16 -4.92 2.17
C ARG A 16 -12.41 -6.44 2.22
N ASN A 17 -11.37 -7.25 2.36
CA ASN A 17 -11.47 -8.71 2.41
C ASN A 17 -12.54 -9.19 3.41
N THR A 18 -13.30 -10.24 3.05
CA THR A 18 -14.40 -10.72 3.89
C THR A 18 -13.94 -11.70 4.97
N ASN A 19 -12.74 -12.26 4.87
CA ASN A 19 -12.16 -13.15 5.86
C ASN A 19 -11.51 -12.37 7.02
N VAL A 20 -12.34 -11.78 7.87
CA VAL A 20 -11.91 -10.95 9.00
C VAL A 20 -11.14 -11.71 10.09
N ASN A 21 -11.15 -13.05 10.06
CA ASN A 21 -10.45 -13.91 11.01
C ASN A 21 -9.00 -14.22 10.56
N ASP A 22 -8.62 -13.85 9.34
CA ASP A 22 -7.25 -13.98 8.87
C ASP A 22 -6.34 -12.98 9.60
N PRO A 23 -5.15 -13.39 10.09
CA PRO A 23 -4.23 -12.47 10.76
C PRO A 23 -3.86 -11.23 9.93
N ARG A 24 -3.87 -11.33 8.59
CA ARG A 24 -3.63 -10.18 7.69
C ARG A 24 -4.66 -9.06 7.85
N TRP A 25 -5.84 -9.35 8.42
CA TRP A 25 -6.86 -8.34 8.72
C TRP A 25 -6.48 -7.40 9.86
N GLU A 26 -5.79 -7.93 10.87
CA GLU A 26 -5.29 -7.16 12.01
C GLU A 26 -3.91 -6.58 11.71
N TYR A 27 -3.04 -7.37 11.06
CA TYR A 27 -1.63 -7.03 10.87
C TYR A 27 -1.30 -6.43 9.49
N GLY A 28 -2.29 -6.31 8.60
CA GLY A 28 -2.18 -5.59 7.33
C GLY A 28 -2.02 -4.08 7.53
N PHE A 29 -1.91 -3.34 6.43
CA PHE A 29 -1.46 -1.94 6.46
C PHE A 29 -2.42 -1.05 7.24
N VAL A 30 -3.70 -1.00 6.84
CA VAL A 30 -4.73 -0.25 7.57
C VAL A 30 -5.06 -0.90 8.92
N GLY A 31 -4.98 -2.23 9.02
CA GLY A 31 -5.21 -2.96 10.27
C GLY A 31 -4.29 -2.48 11.40
N ARG A 32 -3.00 -2.30 11.09
CA ARG A 32 -1.95 -1.79 12.00
C ARG A 32 -2.20 -0.36 12.48
N LEU A 33 -3.02 0.41 11.78
CA LEU A 33 -3.36 1.78 12.17
C LEU A 33 -4.39 1.84 13.29
N ARG A 34 -5.03 0.72 13.65
CA ARG A 34 -5.97 0.67 14.78
C ARG A 34 -5.21 0.84 16.11
N PRO A 35 -5.85 1.41 17.16
CA PRO A 35 -5.18 1.79 18.41
C PRO A 35 -4.40 0.70 19.16
N SER A 36 -4.69 -0.57 18.88
CA SER A 36 -4.11 -1.73 19.59
C SER A 36 -3.13 -2.56 18.75
N SER A 37 -2.88 -2.20 17.49
CA SER A 37 -2.34 -3.15 16.49
C SER A 37 -0.81 -3.13 16.32
N GLY A 38 -0.08 -2.44 17.21
CA GLY A 38 1.38 -2.49 17.30
C GLY A 38 2.12 -1.50 16.38
N GLU A 39 3.42 -1.73 16.18
CA GLU A 39 4.31 -0.86 15.40
C GLU A 39 4.02 -0.88 13.90
N LEU A 40 4.43 0.18 13.19
CA LEU A 40 4.36 0.25 11.73
C LEU A 40 5.19 -0.88 11.11
N ASN A 41 4.60 -1.60 10.14
CA ASN A 41 5.30 -2.64 9.41
C ASN A 41 5.53 -2.19 7.95
N GLU A 42 6.78 -1.90 7.63
CA GLU A 42 7.19 -1.50 6.27
C GLU A 42 6.98 -2.60 5.22
N ASP A 43 7.03 -3.87 5.62
CA ASP A 43 6.77 -4.98 4.69
C ASP A 43 5.35 -4.90 4.12
N ASN A 44 4.39 -4.33 4.87
CA ASN A 44 3.05 -4.10 4.35
C ASN A 44 3.05 -3.06 3.22
N PHE A 45 3.85 -1.99 3.32
CA PHE A 45 3.99 -0.99 2.27
C PHE A 45 4.60 -1.58 1.01
N ILE A 46 5.71 -2.33 1.16
CA ILE A 46 6.38 -3.01 0.05
C ILE A 46 5.41 -4.00 -0.62
N GLN A 47 4.66 -4.80 0.15
CA GLN A 47 3.66 -5.72 -0.39
C GLN A 47 2.57 -5.02 -1.19
N ILE A 48 2.10 -3.85 -0.75
CA ILE A 48 1.14 -3.03 -1.51
C ILE A 48 1.75 -2.60 -2.85
N MET A 49 2.96 -2.03 -2.82
CA MET A 49 3.61 -1.50 -4.03
C MET A 49 3.92 -2.59 -5.06
N GLU A 50 4.42 -3.74 -4.61
CA GLU A 50 4.66 -4.89 -5.50
C GLU A 50 3.35 -5.47 -6.04
N SER A 51 2.27 -5.48 -5.24
CA SER A 51 0.93 -5.88 -5.73
C SER A 51 0.42 -4.92 -6.81
N ILE A 52 0.59 -3.61 -6.62
CA ILE A 52 0.25 -2.58 -7.63
C ILE A 52 1.08 -2.80 -8.91
N ARG A 53 2.37 -3.12 -8.79
CA ARG A 53 3.25 -3.41 -9.94
C ARG A 53 2.77 -4.61 -10.75
N ILE A 54 2.40 -5.71 -10.08
CA ILE A 54 1.86 -6.91 -10.74
C ILE A 54 0.55 -6.58 -11.48
N LEU A 55 -0.24 -5.68 -10.92
CA LEU A 55 -1.56 -5.28 -11.44
C LEU A 55 -1.51 -4.04 -12.36
N LYS A 56 -0.33 -3.52 -12.70
CA LYS A 56 -0.18 -2.27 -13.47
C LYS A 56 -0.98 -2.24 -14.77
N HIS A 57 -0.98 -3.36 -15.52
CA HIS A 57 -1.73 -3.44 -16.78
C HIS A 57 -3.24 -3.43 -16.57
N ASP A 58 -3.73 -3.94 -15.43
CA ASP A 58 -5.15 -3.91 -15.09
C ASP A 58 -5.58 -2.52 -14.60
N LEU A 59 -4.65 -1.77 -13.97
CA LEU A 59 -4.85 -0.37 -13.55
C LEU A 59 -4.78 0.63 -14.71
N SER A 60 -4.01 0.34 -15.76
CA SER A 60 -3.90 1.20 -16.96
C SER A 60 -4.86 0.79 -18.09
N ALA A 61 -5.77 -0.15 -17.84
CA ALA A 61 -6.75 -0.59 -18.83
C ALA A 61 -7.89 0.43 -18.99
N GLU A 62 -8.54 0.43 -20.15
CA GLU A 62 -9.72 1.29 -20.42
C GLU A 62 -10.88 1.01 -19.44
N THR A 63 -11.00 -0.24 -18.98
CA THR A 63 -11.94 -0.65 -17.94
C THR A 63 -11.21 -1.27 -16.76
N ILE A 64 -11.44 -0.74 -15.57
CA ILE A 64 -10.75 -1.16 -14.34
C ILE A 64 -11.75 -1.77 -13.37
N ASP A 65 -11.38 -2.84 -12.67
CA ASP A 65 -12.18 -3.36 -11.56
C ASP A 65 -12.28 -2.30 -10.45
N LYS A 66 -13.50 -1.85 -10.16
CA LYS A 66 -13.77 -0.88 -9.08
C LYS A 66 -13.22 -1.32 -7.72
N ASN A 67 -13.13 -2.64 -7.46
CA ASN A 67 -12.61 -3.15 -6.19
C ASN A 67 -11.11 -2.93 -6.06
N LEU A 68 -10.38 -3.02 -7.17
CA LEU A 68 -8.95 -2.75 -7.22
C LEU A 68 -8.67 -1.27 -6.91
N VAL A 69 -9.42 -0.36 -7.56
CA VAL A 69 -9.34 1.08 -7.27
C VAL A 69 -9.76 1.37 -5.83
N TYR A 70 -10.85 0.75 -5.35
CA TYR A 70 -11.32 0.92 -3.98
C TYR A 70 -10.25 0.51 -2.97
N ASP A 71 -9.55 -0.61 -3.17
CA ASP A 71 -8.55 -1.07 -2.21
C ASP A 71 -7.42 -0.05 -2.03
N ILE A 72 -6.89 0.46 -3.14
CA ILE A 72 -5.79 1.43 -3.12
C ILE A 72 -6.26 2.76 -2.54
N ILE A 73 -7.42 3.25 -2.96
CA ILE A 73 -8.00 4.50 -2.43
C ILE A 73 -8.34 4.37 -0.95
N SER A 74 -8.85 3.21 -0.50
CA SER A 74 -9.15 2.94 0.91
C SER A 74 -7.89 3.03 1.76
N ILE A 75 -6.78 2.41 1.32
CA ILE A 75 -5.48 2.51 1.99
C ILE A 75 -5.08 3.97 2.17
N ILE A 76 -5.06 4.76 1.08
CA ILE A 76 -4.67 6.18 1.12
C ILE A 76 -5.59 6.98 2.05
N ARG A 77 -6.92 6.84 1.87
CA ARG A 77 -7.93 7.63 2.57
C ARG A 77 -7.97 7.30 4.06
N LEU A 78 -7.95 6.03 4.43
CA LEU A 78 -8.03 5.60 5.83
C LEU A 78 -6.77 5.99 6.58
N THR A 79 -5.57 5.86 5.99
CA THR A 79 -4.33 6.33 6.63
C THR A 79 -4.38 7.84 6.91
N ARG A 80 -4.72 8.67 5.92
CA ARG A 80 -4.82 10.12 6.12
C ARG A 80 -5.89 10.51 7.16
N THR A 81 -7.00 9.77 7.21
CA THR A 81 -8.12 10.06 8.13
C THR A 81 -7.81 9.62 9.56
N TRP A 82 -7.23 8.44 9.74
CA TRP A 82 -7.08 7.82 11.05
C TRP A 82 -5.78 8.17 11.75
N CYS A 83 -4.75 8.56 11.00
CA CYS A 83 -3.41 8.79 11.54
C CYS A 83 -2.95 10.25 11.51
N VAL A 84 -3.52 11.08 10.63
CA VAL A 84 -2.99 12.43 10.36
C VAL A 84 -4.00 13.53 10.72
N SER A 85 -5.30 13.23 10.74
CA SER A 85 -6.34 14.23 11.00
C SER A 85 -6.55 14.43 12.51
N PRO A 86 -6.77 15.68 12.99
CA PRO A 86 -7.17 15.94 14.37
C PRO A 86 -8.43 15.15 14.74
N GLY A 87 -8.36 14.32 15.78
CA GLY A 87 -9.45 13.40 16.17
C GLY A 87 -9.44 12.06 15.44
N GLY A 88 -8.34 11.73 14.75
CA GLY A 88 -8.08 10.41 14.19
C GLY A 88 -8.17 9.29 15.24
N LEU A 89 -8.38 8.06 14.76
CA LEU A 89 -8.57 6.91 15.63
C LEU A 89 -7.30 6.57 16.43
N ASN A 90 -6.10 6.88 15.90
CA ASN A 90 -4.85 6.52 16.54
C ASN A 90 -4.03 7.75 16.96
N ASN A 91 -4.15 8.10 18.24
CA ASN A 91 -3.43 9.22 18.85
C ASN A 91 -2.04 8.83 19.41
N ASN A 92 -1.58 7.59 19.17
CA ASN A 92 -0.32 7.09 19.73
C ASN A 92 0.85 7.14 18.75
N LEU A 93 0.64 7.63 17.53
CA LEU A 93 1.68 7.74 16.51
C LEU A 93 2.59 8.93 16.79
N THR A 94 3.90 8.70 16.74
CA THR A 94 4.89 9.78 16.80
C THR A 94 4.83 10.63 15.53
N ASP A 95 5.34 11.87 15.58
CA ASP A 95 5.44 12.72 14.38
C ASP A 95 6.25 12.03 13.27
N HIS A 96 7.30 11.30 13.64
CA HIS A 96 8.11 10.49 12.72
C HIS A 96 7.29 9.36 12.06
N ASP A 97 6.44 8.66 12.81
CA ASP A 97 5.56 7.62 12.25
C ASP A 97 4.51 8.23 11.31
N GLN A 98 3.98 9.40 11.63
CA GLN A 98 3.04 10.13 10.78
C GLN A 98 3.70 10.56 9.47
N ASP A 99 4.92 11.11 9.52
CA ASP A 99 5.69 11.49 8.33
C ASP A 99 6.02 10.26 7.45
N LYS A 100 6.35 9.13 8.07
CA LYS A 100 6.59 7.87 7.37
C LYS A 100 5.33 7.37 6.65
N LEU A 101 4.19 7.36 7.35
CA LEU A 101 2.89 6.99 6.76
C LEU A 101 2.50 7.92 5.60
N LEU A 102 2.70 9.23 5.76
CA LEU A 102 2.43 10.22 4.73
C LEU A 102 3.29 10.03 3.49
N THR A 103 4.56 9.70 3.69
CA THR A 103 5.49 9.37 2.60
C THR A 103 5.00 8.14 1.84
N TRP A 104 4.69 7.05 2.55
CA TRP A 104 4.21 5.81 1.93
C TRP A 104 2.92 6.00 1.13
N VAL A 105 1.91 6.66 1.70
CA VAL A 105 0.65 6.88 0.97
C VAL A 105 0.80 7.91 -0.15
N GLY A 106 1.73 8.85 -0.05
CA GLY A 106 2.09 9.76 -1.15
C GLY A 106 2.68 9.01 -2.34
N ILE A 107 3.56 8.04 -2.09
CA ILE A 107 4.12 7.17 -3.13
C ILE A 107 3.01 6.33 -3.77
N ILE A 108 2.16 5.67 -2.98
CA ILE A 108 1.03 4.87 -3.49
C ILE A 108 0.08 5.72 -4.33
N GLU A 109 -0.28 6.91 -3.84
CA GLU A 109 -1.18 7.85 -4.51
C GLU A 109 -0.61 8.31 -5.86
N LYS A 110 0.67 8.69 -5.89
CA LYS A 110 1.35 9.12 -7.12
C LYS A 110 1.47 7.98 -8.13
N THR A 111 1.81 6.77 -7.69
CA THR A 111 1.87 5.60 -8.57
C THR A 111 0.50 5.29 -9.17
N LEU A 112 -0.57 5.29 -8.38
CA LEU A 112 -1.92 5.10 -8.90
C LEU A 112 -2.28 6.19 -9.92
N PHE A 113 -1.99 7.46 -9.60
CA PHE A 113 -2.24 8.59 -10.49
C PHE A 113 -1.60 8.39 -11.88
N TYR A 114 -0.32 8.03 -11.94
CA TYR A 114 0.37 7.82 -13.22
C TYR A 114 -0.09 6.57 -13.97
N LEU A 115 -0.40 5.48 -13.26
CA LEU A 115 -0.94 4.28 -13.91
C LEU A 115 -2.30 4.55 -14.55
N LEU A 116 -3.16 5.34 -13.90
CA LEU A 116 -4.46 5.75 -14.45
C LEU A 116 -4.33 6.69 -15.65
N ASP A 117 -3.27 7.49 -15.73
CA ASP A 117 -2.95 8.35 -16.88
C ASP A 117 -2.32 7.56 -18.05
N GLY A 118 -1.99 6.28 -17.84
CA GLY A 118 -1.35 5.44 -18.85
C GLY A 118 0.15 5.69 -19.01
N ALA A 119 0.80 6.27 -18.00
CA ALA A 119 2.25 6.42 -17.98
C ALA A 119 2.95 5.05 -17.98
N ASP A 120 4.20 5.02 -18.44
CA ASP A 120 5.02 3.82 -18.34
C ASP A 120 5.40 3.48 -16.88
N GLU A 121 5.88 2.26 -16.69
CA GLU A 121 6.26 1.75 -15.38
C GLU A 121 7.41 2.53 -14.73
N GLU A 122 8.39 2.99 -15.51
CA GLU A 122 9.55 3.71 -14.98
C GLU A 122 9.10 5.01 -14.32
N ILE A 123 8.21 5.75 -14.97
CA ILE A 123 7.61 6.98 -14.44
C ILE A 123 6.69 6.65 -13.25
N ALA A 124 5.79 5.68 -13.39
CA ALA A 124 4.79 5.40 -12.37
C ALA A 124 5.39 4.92 -11.04
N PHE A 125 6.53 4.22 -11.08
CA PHE A 125 7.18 3.65 -9.89
C PHE A 125 8.44 4.40 -9.46
N GLN A 126 8.79 5.52 -10.09
CA GLN A 126 10.03 6.26 -9.81
C GLN A 126 10.25 6.53 -8.31
N ASP A 127 9.26 7.13 -7.62
CA ASP A 127 9.40 7.48 -6.21
C ASP A 127 9.56 6.24 -5.31
N TYR A 128 8.95 5.12 -5.70
CA TYR A 128 9.10 3.85 -5.00
C TYR A 128 10.49 3.24 -5.22
N GLU A 129 11.02 3.30 -6.44
CA GLU A 129 12.40 2.86 -6.69
C GLU A 129 13.42 3.73 -5.95
N CYS A 130 13.21 5.06 -5.90
CA CYS A 130 14.02 5.94 -5.07
C CYS A 130 13.93 5.56 -3.58
N TYR A 131 12.72 5.28 -3.08
CA TYR A 131 12.51 4.83 -1.70
C TYR A 131 13.31 3.55 -1.38
N LEU A 132 13.30 2.56 -2.28
CA LEU A 132 14.04 1.31 -2.06
C LEU A 132 15.57 1.50 -2.08
N GLN A 133 16.07 2.47 -2.84
CA GLN A 133 17.52 2.74 -2.93
C GLN A 133 18.10 3.33 -1.64
N ASP A 134 17.26 3.94 -0.80
CA ASP A 134 17.68 4.48 0.50
C ASP A 134 17.95 3.36 1.54
N SER A 135 17.65 2.09 1.23
CA SER A 135 17.88 0.94 2.11
C SER A 135 18.12 -0.38 1.37
N SER A 136 19.36 -0.90 1.44
CA SER A 136 19.75 -2.17 0.83
C SER A 136 18.90 -3.37 1.26
N ASP A 137 18.41 -3.37 2.51
CA ASP A 137 17.55 -4.44 3.02
C ASP A 137 16.15 -4.40 2.37
N GLN A 138 15.64 -3.21 2.07
CA GLN A 138 14.35 -3.05 1.40
C GLN A 138 14.42 -3.46 -0.07
N LEU A 139 15.51 -3.08 -0.75
CA LEU A 139 15.76 -3.51 -2.12
C LEU A 139 15.75 -5.04 -2.24
N LEU A 140 16.44 -5.74 -1.33
CA LEU A 140 16.48 -7.21 -1.32
C LEU A 140 15.08 -7.81 -1.11
N LYS A 141 14.27 -7.25 -0.20
CA LYS A 141 12.89 -7.72 0.03
C LYS A 141 12.00 -7.53 -1.19
N ALA A 142 12.08 -6.37 -1.83
CA ALA A 142 11.34 -6.08 -3.07
C ALA A 142 11.76 -7.05 -4.19
N GLU A 143 13.06 -7.27 -4.37
CA GLU A 143 13.59 -8.25 -5.33
C GLU A 143 13.08 -9.67 -5.06
N LEU A 144 13.08 -10.12 -3.80
CA LEU A 144 12.53 -11.45 -3.46
C LEU A 144 11.05 -11.58 -3.83
N LEU A 145 10.24 -10.56 -3.56
CA LEU A 145 8.81 -10.57 -3.94
C LEU A 145 8.59 -10.57 -5.45
N ARG A 146 9.53 -10.02 -6.23
CA ARG A 146 9.49 -9.98 -7.70
C ARG A 146 9.80 -11.32 -8.36
N VAL A 147 10.49 -12.23 -7.67
CA VAL A 147 10.97 -13.53 -8.23
C VAL A 147 10.06 -14.71 -7.84
N ILE A 148 9.20 -14.54 -6.85
CA ILE A 148 8.10 -15.47 -6.51
C ILE A 148 6.91 -15.13 -7.40
#